data_AF-A0A0M2PUW8-F1
#
_entry.id   AF-A0A0M2PUW8-F1
#
_cell.length_a   1.000
_cell.length_b   1.000
_cell.length_c   1.000
_cell.angle_alpha   90.00
_cell.angle_beta   90.00
_cell.angle_gamma   90.00
#
_symmetry.space_group_name_H-M   'P 1'
#
loop_
_entity.id
_entity.type
_entity.pdbx_description
1 polymer ?
#
loop_
_entity_poly.entity_id
_entity_poly.type
_entity_poly.pdbx_seq_one_letter_code
_entity_poly.pdbx_strand_id
1 'polypeptide(L)'
;MKAIALNLSQSINPSEWFTETEIEIPTPSTRDLLVQVKAISVNPVDYKVRASLPMQHPSKISGWDASGIVEIESQTIFLEK
;
A
#
# COMPACT_ATOMS: atom_id res chain seq x y z
N MET A 1 -0.05 -12.22 -0.62
CA MET A 1 -0.74 -11.51 0.48
C MET A 1 -1.97 -10.78 -0.03
N LYS A 2 -2.96 -10.60 0.84
CA LYS A 2 -4.17 -9.81 0.53
C LYS A 2 -3.83 -8.32 0.49
N ALA A 3 -4.47 -7.60 -0.43
CA ALA A 3 -4.36 -6.15 -0.56
C ALA A 3 -5.68 -5.55 -1.03
N ILE A 4 -5.86 -4.26 -0.76
CA ILE A 4 -6.95 -3.45 -1.31
C ILE A 4 -6.37 -2.55 -2.40
N ALA A 5 -6.84 -2.73 -3.63
CA ALA A 5 -6.41 -1.94 -4.76
C ALA A 5 -7.43 -0.83 -5.08
N LEU A 6 -6.93 0.35 -5.46
CA LEU A 6 -7.72 1.44 -6.00
C LEU A 6 -8.11 1.14 -7.44
N ASN A 7 -9.41 1.22 -7.73
CA ASN A 7 -9.94 1.15 -9.10
C ASN A 7 -9.92 2.53 -9.76
N LEU A 8 -10.17 2.56 -11.08
CA LEU A 8 -10.16 3.79 -11.88
C LEU A 8 -11.12 4.85 -11.31
N SER A 9 -10.66 6.11 -11.33
CA SER A 9 -11.32 7.28 -10.69
C SER A 9 -12.73 7.61 -11.21
N GLN A 10 -13.19 6.95 -12.27
CA GLN A 10 -14.40 7.36 -13.01
C GLN A 10 -15.72 6.86 -12.44
N SER A 11 -15.70 5.83 -11.59
CA SER A 11 -16.95 5.33 -11.03
C SER A 11 -17.51 6.32 -10.01
N ILE A 12 -18.78 6.67 -10.16
CA ILE A 12 -19.54 7.41 -9.14
C ILE A 12 -20.04 6.51 -8.01
N ASN A 13 -19.95 5.18 -8.18
CA ASN A 13 -20.41 4.19 -7.23
C ASN A 13 -19.28 3.82 -6.26
N PRO A 14 -19.40 4.14 -4.96
CA PRO A 14 -18.35 3.84 -3.99
C PRO A 14 -17.99 2.37 -3.85
N SER A 15 -18.93 1.45 -4.14
CA SER A 15 -18.65 0.01 -4.09
C SER A 15 -17.68 -0.46 -5.17
N GLU A 16 -17.48 0.35 -6.22
CA GLU A 16 -16.58 0.05 -7.33
C GLU A 16 -15.23 0.76 -7.19
N TRP A 17 -14.99 1.52 -6.11
CA TRP A 17 -13.73 2.27 -5.94
C TRP A 17 -12.55 1.40 -5.51
N PHE A 18 -12.83 0.24 -4.93
CA PHE A 18 -11.82 -0.63 -4.35
C PHE A 18 -12.10 -2.09 -4.71
N THR A 19 -11.03 -2.85 -4.91
CA THR A 19 -11.10 -4.31 -5.11
C THR A 19 -10.14 -5.01 -4.16
N GLU A 20 -10.60 -6.07 -3.49
CA GLU A 20 -9.70 -6.99 -2.78
C GLU A 20 -8.97 -7.88 -3.81
N THR A 21 -7.65 -7.95 -3.71
CA THR A 21 -6.82 -8.76 -4.60
C THR A 21 -5.73 -9.48 -3.82
N GLU A 22 -5.19 -10.54 -4.42
CA GLU A 22 -3.94 -11.14 -3.97
C GLU A 22 -2.76 -10.58 -4.78
N ILE A 23 -1.65 -10.36 -4.11
CA ILE A 23 -0.36 -9.98 -4.71
C ILE A 23 0.75 -10.83 -4.11
N GLU A 24 1.91 -10.90 -4.76
CA GLU A 24 3.09 -11.54 -4.17
C GLU A 24 3.58 -10.77 -2.92
N ILE A 25 4.22 -11.47 -1.98
CA ILE A 25 4.88 -10.81 -0.85
C ILE A 25 6.18 -10.19 -1.38
N PRO A 26 6.38 -8.86 -1.25
CA PRO A 26 7.58 -8.22 -1.77
C PRO A 26 8.81 -8.67 -0.98
N THR A 27 9.94 -8.78 -1.69
CA THR A 27 11.25 -8.97 -1.05
C THR A 27 11.85 -7.59 -0.78
N PRO A 28 12.17 -7.23 0.48
CA PRO A 28 12.74 -5.92 0.80
C PRO A 28 14.14 -5.75 0.17
N SER A 29 14.41 -4.58 -0.40
CA SER A 29 15.74 -4.22 -0.91
C SER A 29 16.65 -3.72 0.22
N THR A 30 17.90 -3.38 -0.10
CA THR A 30 18.85 -2.79 0.85
C THR A 30 18.27 -1.52 1.47
N ARG A 31 18.19 -1.48 2.81
CA ARG A 31 17.57 -0.43 3.66
C ARG A 31 16.05 -0.42 3.72
N ASP A 32 15.37 -1.40 3.13
CA ASP A 32 13.93 -1.58 3.32
C ASP A 32 13.63 -2.52 4.50
N LEU A 33 12.42 -2.38 5.05
CA LEU A 33 11.83 -3.31 6.01
C LEU A 33 10.60 -3.97 5.39
N LEU A 34 10.45 -5.28 5.59
CA LEU A 34 9.17 -5.95 5.34
C LEU A 34 8.35 -5.91 6.63
N VAL A 35 7.20 -5.22 6.58
CA VAL A 35 6.31 -5.06 7.73
C VAL A 35 5.01 -5.82 7.50
N GLN A 36 4.64 -6.71 8.43
CA GLN A 36 3.32 -7.28 8.52
C GLN A 36 2.36 -6.25 9.12
N VAL A 37 1.62 -5.56 8.26
CA VAL A 37 0.66 -4.53 8.64
C VAL A 37 -0.46 -5.11 9.50
N LYS A 38 -0.72 -4.49 10.64
CA LYS A 38 -1.83 -4.82 11.57
C LYS A 38 -2.94 -3.79 11.52
N ALA A 39 -2.60 -2.53 11.27
CA ALA A 39 -3.56 -1.44 11.13
C ALA A 39 -3.04 -0.36 10.17
N ILE A 40 -3.97 0.39 9.61
CA ILE A 40 -3.73 1.57 8.76
C ILE A 40 -4.67 2.69 9.21
N SER A 41 -4.40 3.92 8.77
CA SER A 41 -5.32 5.06 8.90
C SER A 41 -5.88 5.46 7.52
N VAL A 42 -6.90 6.32 7.52
CA VAL A 42 -7.41 6.97 6.30
C VAL A 42 -7.27 8.48 6.47
N ASN A 43 -6.63 9.12 5.50
CA ASN A 43 -6.29 10.52 5.50
C ASN A 43 -6.87 11.25 4.27
N PRO A 44 -6.92 12.60 4.28
CA PRO A 44 -7.32 13.36 3.10
C PRO A 44 -6.49 13.08 1.84
N VAL A 45 -5.24 12.65 1.98
CA VAL A 45 -4.40 12.30 0.82
C VAL A 45 -4.92 11.06 0.09
N ASP A 46 -5.53 10.09 0.78
CA ASP A 46 -5.98 8.84 0.18
C ASP A 46 -7.07 9.06 -0.87
N TYR A 47 -8.08 9.87 -0.54
CA TYR A 47 -9.14 10.18 -1.51
C TYR A 47 -8.64 11.07 -2.65
N LYS A 48 -7.69 11.99 -2.38
CA LYS A 48 -7.09 12.85 -3.40
C LYS A 48 -6.26 12.03 -4.40
N VAL A 49 -5.44 11.10 -3.90
CA VAL A 49 -4.66 10.19 -4.74
C VAL A 49 -5.59 9.36 -5.61
N ARG A 50 -6.64 8.73 -5.04
CA ARG A 50 -7.63 7.99 -5.82
C ARG A 50 -8.28 8.86 -6.90
N ALA A 51 -8.75 10.05 -6.54
CA ALA A 51 -9.40 10.97 -7.48
C ALA A 51 -8.48 11.39 -8.63
N SER A 52 -7.17 11.46 -8.38
CA SER A 52 -6.15 11.84 -9.38
C SER A 52 -5.66 10.69 -10.27
N LEU A 53 -6.10 9.45 -10.07
CA LEU A 53 -5.62 8.31 -10.85
C LEU A 53 -6.02 8.44 -12.33
N PRO A 54 -5.05 8.33 -13.27
CA PRO A 54 -5.36 8.40 -14.69
C PRO A 54 -6.12 7.15 -15.16
N MET A 55 -6.91 7.31 -16.23
CA MET A 55 -7.80 6.27 -16.76
C MET A 55 -7.12 4.96 -17.17
N GLN A 56 -5.81 4.96 -17.41
CA GLN A 56 -5.06 3.83 -17.96
C GLN A 56 -4.05 3.24 -16.98
N HIS A 57 -4.12 3.58 -15.70
CA HIS A 57 -3.17 3.02 -14.73
C HIS A 57 -3.62 1.64 -14.25
N PRO A 58 -2.71 0.64 -14.13
CA PRO A 58 -3.01 -0.58 -13.41
C PRO A 58 -3.42 -0.26 -11.98
N SER A 59 -4.32 -1.06 -11.43
CA SER A 59 -4.85 -0.94 -10.06
C SER A 59 -3.72 -0.66 -9.07
N LYS A 60 -3.84 0.44 -8.33
CA LYS A 60 -2.78 0.93 -7.45
C LYS A 60 -3.08 0.53 -6.02
N ILE A 61 -2.13 -0.07 -5.31
CA ILE A 61 -2.21 -0.21 -3.85
C ILE A 61 -1.71 1.11 -3.23
N SER A 62 -2.47 1.64 -2.28
CA SER A 62 -2.17 2.93 -1.63
C SER A 62 -2.46 2.84 -0.13
N GLY A 63 -1.81 3.71 0.63
CA GLY A 63 -1.95 3.87 2.07
C GLY A 63 -0.71 4.59 2.59
N TRP A 64 -0.90 5.66 3.37
CA TRP A 64 0.20 6.53 3.80
C TRP A 64 0.62 6.32 5.25
N ASP A 65 -0.22 5.66 6.05
CA ASP A 65 0.09 5.28 7.43
C ASP A 65 -0.08 3.78 7.62
N ALA A 66 0.83 3.17 8.37
CA ALA A 66 0.73 1.79 8.79
C ALA A 66 1.34 1.58 10.18
N SER A 67 0.78 0.63 10.92
CA SER A 67 1.37 0.08 12.14
C SER A 67 1.37 -1.44 12.03
N GLY A 68 2.48 -2.07 12.39
CA GLY A 68 2.69 -3.49 12.16
C GLY A 68 3.96 -4.01 12.83
N ILE A 69 4.27 -5.27 12.52
CA ILE A 69 5.43 -5.99 13.05
C ILE A 69 6.47 -6.12 11.93
N VAL A 70 7.74 -5.85 12.23
CA VAL A 70 8.84 -6.10 11.28
C VAL A 70 9.05 -7.62 11.17
N GLU A 71 8.91 -8.17 9.97
CA GLU A 71 9.09 -9.60 9.68
C GLU A 71 10.51 -9.90 9.18
N ILE A 72 11.04 -9.03 8.31
CA ILE A 72 12.38 -9.17 7.73
C ILE A 72 13.05 -7.80 7.67
N GLU A 73 14.29 -7.74 8.13
CA GLU A 73 15.20 -6.63 7.95
C GLU A 73 16.15 -6.93 6.78
N SER A 74 16.40 -5.95 5.91
CA SER A 74 17.47 -6.10 4.90
C SER A 74 18.84 -6.25 5.60
N GLN A 75 19.76 -7.05 5.01
CA GLN A 75 21.05 -7.43 5.61
C GLN A 75 22.08 -6.28 5.80
N THR A 76 21.67 -5.03 5.90
CA THR A 76 22.60 -3.92 6.20
C THR A 76 21.98 -2.96 7.20
N ILE A 77 22.28 -3.19 8.47
CA ILE A 77 22.12 -2.18 9.53
C ILE A 77 23.47 -2.05 10.23
N PHE A 78 24.19 -0.97 9.94
CA PHE A 78 25.22 -0.47 10.86
C PHE A 78 24.46 0.29 11.96
N LEU A 79 24.23 -0.38 13.09
CA LEU A 79 23.94 0.32 14.34
C LEU A 79 25.29 0.75 14.93
N GLU A 80 25.81 1.90 14.52
CA GLU A 80 26.77 2.60 15.38
C GLU A 80 25.98 3.24 16.53
N LYS A 81 26.40 2.89 17.75
CA LYS A 81 25.89 3.45 19.01
C LYS A 81 26.34 4.89 19.21
#